data_AF-A0A3C1NCN4-F1
#
_entry.id   AF-A0A3C1NCN4-F1
#
_cell.length_a   1.000
_cell.length_b   1.000
_cell.length_c   1.000
_cell.angle_alpha   90.00
_cell.angle_beta   90.00
_cell.angle_gamma   90.00
#
_symmetry.space_group_name_H-M   'P 1'
#
loop_
_entity.id
_entity.type
_entity.pdbx_description
1 polymer ?
#
loop_
_entity_poly.entity_id
_entity_poly.type
_entity_poly.pdbx_seq_one_letter_code
_entity_poly.pdbx_strand_id
1 'polypeptide(L)' 'MRRAGRGPWAPEVLAEDARRLAASERAGEGVPWDEVKTWMQSWGTGEELPPPKPRKL' A
#
# COMPACT_ATOMS: atom_id res chain seq x y z
N MET A 1 -12.55 -18.65 -4.85
CA MET A 1 -12.68 -17.23 -5.27
C MET A 1 -11.55 -16.81 -6.21
N ARG A 2 -10.27 -16.86 -5.81
CA ARG A 2 -9.12 -16.55 -6.70
C ARG A 2 -9.05 -17.42 -7.96
N ARG A 3 -9.05 -18.74 -7.80
CA ARG A 3 -9.07 -19.70 -8.92
C ARG A 3 -10.26 -19.55 -9.87
N ALA A 4 -11.35 -18.94 -9.39
CA ALA A 4 -12.57 -18.76 -10.16
C ALA A 4 -12.62 -17.40 -10.88
N GLY A 5 -11.59 -16.55 -10.73
CA GLY A 5 -11.53 -15.23 -11.37
C GLY A 5 -12.68 -14.31 -10.97
N ARG A 6 -13.10 -14.31 -9.70
CA ARG A 6 -14.22 -13.49 -9.22
C ARG A 6 -13.84 -12.62 -8.03
N GLY A 7 -14.61 -11.54 -7.84
CA GLY A 7 -14.41 -10.58 -6.76
C GLY A 7 -13.08 -9.83 -6.94
N PRO A 8 -12.21 -9.75 -5.92
CA PRO A 8 -10.90 -9.10 -6.03
C PRO A 8 -9.97 -9.70 -7.11
N TRP A 9 -10.32 -10.87 -7.63
CA TRP A 9 -9.54 -11.59 -8.64
C TRP A 9 -10.21 -11.59 -10.01
N ALA A 10 -11.27 -10.79 -10.20
CA ALA A 10 -11.90 -10.61 -11.49
C ALA A 10 -10.91 -9.93 -12.47
N PRO A 11 -10.91 -10.29 -13.76
CA PRO A 11 -9.96 -9.76 -14.74
C PRO A 11 -9.90 -8.22 -14.76
N GLU A 12 -11.05 -7.56 -14.65
CA GLU A 12 -11.18 -6.11 -14.61
C GLU A 12 -10.54 -5.48 -13.35
N VAL A 13 -10.65 -6.15 -12.20
CA VAL A 13 -10.04 -5.68 -10.95
C VAL A 13 -8.52 -5.82 -11.03
N LEU A 14 -8.04 -6.93 -11.57
CA LEU A 14 -6.60 -7.16 -11.76
C LEU A 14 -5.99 -6.20 -12.78
N ALA A 15 -6.72 -5.87 -13.86
CA ALA A 15 -6.27 -4.89 -14.84
C ALA A 15 -6.16 -3.49 -14.24
N GLU A 16 -7.12 -3.07 -13.40
CA GLU A 16 -7.05 -1.81 -12.66
C GLU A 16 -5.91 -1.82 -11.64
N ASP A 17 -5.71 -2.91 -10.91
CA ASP A 17 -4.61 -3.05 -9.94
C ASP A 17 -3.24 -2.93 -10.64
N ALA A 18 -3.05 -3.62 -11.77
CA ALA A 18 -1.85 -3.51 -12.59
C ALA A 18 -1.62 -2.08 -13.11
N ARG A 19 -2.68 -1.37 -13.51
CA ARG A 19 -2.60 0.04 -13.94
C ARG A 19 -2.15 0.94 -12.80
N ARG A 20 -2.68 0.74 -11.59
CA ARG A 20 -2.31 1.51 -10.39
C ARG A 20 -0.88 1.24 -9.98
N LEU A 21 -0.43 -0.01 -10.03
CA LEU A 21 0.97 -0.38 -9.80
C LEU A 21 1.90 0.33 -10.78
N ALA A 22 1.62 0.26 -12.08
CA ALA A 22 2.45 0.92 -13.10
C ALA A 22 2.45 2.46 -12.98
N ALA A 23 1.40 3.06 -12.41
CA ALA A 23 1.39 4.49 -12.08
C ALA A 23 2.26 4.79 -10.85
N SER A 24 2.19 3.95 -9.81
CA SER A 24 3.01 4.06 -8.60
C SER A 24 4.50 3.89 -8.91
N GLU A 25 4.88 2.90 -9.71
CA GLU A 25 6.27 2.67 -10.13
C GLU A 25 6.85 3.89 -10.89
N ARG A 26 6.03 4.54 -11.72
CA ARG A 26 6.44 5.77 -12.44
C ARG A 26 6.55 6.98 -11.53
N ALA A 27 5.66 7.11 -10.55
CA ALA A 27 5.73 8.20 -9.58
C ALA A 27 6.98 8.06 -8.67
N GLY A 28 7.37 6.81 -8.36
CA GLY A 28 8.47 6.52 -7.45
C GLY A 28 8.18 6.95 -6.02
N GLU A 29 6.90 7.04 -5.66
CA GLU A 29 6.46 7.43 -4.33
C GLU A 29 6.22 6.19 -3.48
N GLY A 30 6.73 6.22 -2.25
CA GLY A 30 6.52 5.17 -1.26
C GLY A 30 6.70 5.70 0.14
N VAL A 31 6.35 4.89 1.12
CA VAL A 31 6.63 5.20 2.52
C VAL A 31 7.92 4.46 2.90
N PRO A 32 8.93 5.15 3.44
CA PRO A 32 10.14 4.50 3.93
C PRO A 32 9.82 3.42 4.97
N TRP A 33 10.46 2.26 4.85
CA TRP A 33 10.17 1.11 5.71
C TRP A 33 10.36 1.40 7.20
N ASP A 34 11.41 2.16 7.57
CA ASP A 34 11.67 2.53 8.97
C ASP A 34 10.57 3.43 9.56
N GLU A 35 9.95 4.29 8.76
CA GLU A 35 8.82 5.12 9.21
C GLU A 35 7.57 4.27 9.44
N VAL A 36 7.29 3.32 8.53
CA VAL A 36 6.21 2.34 8.73
C VAL A 36 6.43 1.55 10.00
N LYS A 37 7.66 1.07 10.23
CA LYS A 37 8.01 0.29 11.41
C LYS A 37 7.81 1.10 12.70
N THR A 38 8.31 2.33 12.73
CA THR A 38 8.17 3.24 13.89
C THR A 38 6.69 3.51 14.19
N TRP A 39 5.89 3.77 13.15
CA TRP A 39 4.45 3.96 13.29
C TRP A 39 3.75 2.71 13.85
N MET A 40 3.99 1.54 13.28
CA MET A 40 3.41 0.27 13.75
C MET A 40 3.76 -0.04 15.21
N GLN A 41 4.98 0.32 15.64
CA GLN A 41 5.43 0.10 17.03
C GLN A 41 4.75 1.04 18.03
N SER A 42 4.27 2.20 17.57
CA SER A 42 3.58 3.17 18.44
C SER A 42 2.12 2.79 18.74
N TRP A 43 1.54 1.85 17.99
CA TRP A 43 0.13 1.47 18.14
C TRP A 43 -0.20 0.92 19.52
N GLY A 44 -1.32 1.38 20.10
CA GLY A 44 -1.77 0.96 21.42
C GLY A 44 -0.94 1.52 22.58
N THR A 45 -0.07 2.49 22.31
CA THR A 45 0.67 3.26 23.34
C THR A 45 0.04 4.63 23.55
N GLY A 46 0.43 5.34 24.62
CA GLY A 46 0.04 6.74 24.84
C GLY A 46 0.69 7.73 23.84
N GLU A 47 1.62 7.24 23.02
CA GLU A 47 2.41 8.01 22.05
C GLU A 47 2.17 7.50 20.62
N GLU A 48 0.95 7.06 20.32
CA GLU A 48 0.59 6.58 18.98
C GLU A 48 0.84 7.65 17.92
N LEU A 49 1.67 7.30 16.93
CA LEU A 49 2.10 8.19 15.87
C LEU A 49 1.06 8.21 14.73
N PRO A 50 0.95 9.33 13.98
CA PRO A 50 0.13 9.37 12.79
C PRO A 50 0.71 8.48 11.69
N PRO A 51 -0.13 7.98 10.75
CA PRO A 51 0.34 7.23 9.61
C PRO A 51 1.34 8.04 8.77
N PRO A 52 2.51 7.46 8.42
CA PRO A 52 3.50 8.13 7.58
C PRO A 52 2.98 8.34 6.16
N LYS A 53 3.41 9.43 5.52
CA LYS A 53 2.91 9.84 4.19
C LYS A 53 3.86 9.35 3.08
N PRO A 54 3.33 8.93 1.92
CA PRO A 54 4.16 8.65 0.76
C PRO A 54 5.01 9.86 0.38
N ARG A 55 6.26 9.60 0.03
CA ARG A 55 7.17 10.59 -0.56
C ARG A 55 8.02 9.92 -1.63
N LYS A 56 8.66 10.74 -2.46
CA LYS A 56 9.59 10.24 -3.46
C LYS A 56 10.73 9.49 -2.76
N LEU A 57 10.95 8.24 -3.18
CA LEU A 57 12.02 7.36 -2.68
C LEU A 57 13.36 7.66 -3.38
#